data_AF-A0A5C7LZQ0-F1
#
_entry.id   AF-A0A5C7LZQ0-F1
#
_cell.length_a   1.000
_cell.length_b   1.000
_cell.length_c   1.000
_cell.angle_alpha   90.00
_cell.angle_beta   90.00
_cell.angle_gamma   90.00
#
_symmetry.space_group_name_H-M   'P 1'
#
loop_
_entity.id
_entity.type
_entity.pdbx_description
1 polymer ?
#
loop_
_entity_poly.entity_id
_entity_poly.type
_entity_poly.pdbx_seq_one_letter_code
_entity_poly.pdbx_strand_id
1 'polypeptide(L)'
;MRNSLYKDVFYCHRLVEGEQGFIEDAPTFSSPVKRRLSYTSVSSEMLLTTAGEASKRYLKARQNAFDEDTYAEGDRLYVYSTPPQTFDPLNPGCDFEVRSVNPGFRYTEILLEGLVDYSGT
;
A
#
# COMPACT_ATOMS: atom_id res chain seq x y z
N MET A 1 10.77 24.29 -0.93
CA MET A 1 9.98 23.44 -1.85
C MET A 1 10.19 22.00 -1.44
N ARG A 2 9.15 21.28 -0.98
CA ARG A 2 9.27 19.86 -0.65
C ARG A 2 9.14 19.09 -1.97
N ASN A 3 10.21 18.44 -2.40
CA ASN A 3 10.20 17.56 -3.58
C ASN A 3 9.33 16.35 -3.26
N SER A 4 8.07 16.37 -3.69
CA SER A 4 7.27 15.16 -3.77
C SER A 4 7.90 14.24 -4.81
N LEU A 5 8.56 13.18 -4.36
CA LEU A 5 9.06 12.13 -5.23
C LEU A 5 7.85 11.26 -5.62
N TYR A 6 7.34 11.48 -6.83
CA TYR A 6 6.39 10.56 -7.43
C TYR A 6 7.12 9.27 -7.76
N LYS A 7 6.58 8.15 -7.29
CA LYS A 7 7.08 6.82 -7.62
C LYS A 7 5.96 6.02 -8.27
N ASP A 8 6.30 5.35 -9.36
CA ASP A 8 5.44 4.34 -9.92
C ASP A 8 5.39 3.15 -8.96
N VAL A 9 4.18 2.67 -8.68
CA VAL A 9 3.91 1.51 -7.84
C VAL A 9 2.95 0.58 -8.56
N PHE A 10 2.90 -0.66 -8.11
CA PHE A 10 1.88 -1.60 -8.58
C PHE A 10 0.90 -1.85 -7.45
N TYR A 11 -0.38 -1.69 -7.75
CA TYR A 11 -1.48 -1.79 -6.79
C TYR A 11 -2.33 -3.02 -7.11
N CYS A 12 -2.67 -3.77 -6.08
CA CYS A 12 -3.57 -4.91 -6.11
C CYS A 12 -4.78 -4.60 -5.22
N HIS A 13 -5.95 -4.51 -5.84
CA HIS A 13 -7.20 -4.33 -5.13
C HIS A 13 -7.55 -5.62 -4.40
N ARG A 14 -7.94 -5.53 -3.12
CA ARG A 14 -8.54 -6.65 -2.41
C ARG A 14 -9.96 -6.85 -2.92
N LEU A 15 -10.21 -8.01 -3.53
CA LEU A 15 -11.50 -8.32 -4.12
C LEU A 15 -12.56 -8.47 -3.03
N VAL A 16 -13.75 -7.96 -3.33
CA VAL A 16 -14.95 -8.06 -2.48
C VAL A 16 -16.03 -8.89 -3.15
N GLU A 17 -17.05 -9.26 -2.37
CA GLU A 17 -18.19 -10.04 -2.87
C GLU A 17 -18.83 -9.36 -4.10
N GLY A 18 -19.04 -10.15 -5.16
CA GLY A 18 -19.57 -9.69 -6.44
C GLY A 18 -18.51 -9.35 -7.49
N GLU A 19 -17.23 -9.28 -7.12
CA GLU A 19 -16.14 -9.08 -8.08
C GLU A 19 -15.63 -10.39 -8.69
N GLN A 20 -15.18 -10.31 -9.94
CA GLN A 20 -14.66 -11.47 -10.65
C GLN A 20 -13.36 -11.98 -10.00
N GLY A 21 -13.36 -13.25 -9.60
CA GLY A 21 -12.21 -13.88 -8.94
C GLY A 21 -12.24 -13.79 -7.42
N PHE A 22 -13.28 -13.18 -6.83
CA PHE A 22 -13.53 -13.23 -5.40
C PHE A 22 -13.75 -14.67 -4.93
N ILE A 23 -13.14 -15.02 -3.79
CA ILE A 23 -13.31 -16.30 -3.12
C ILE A 23 -13.80 -16.01 -1.70
N GLU A 24 -14.93 -16.60 -1.33
CA GLU A 24 -15.48 -16.51 0.02
C GLU A 24 -14.46 -17.07 1.05
N ASP A 25 -14.37 -16.42 2.22
CA ASP A 25 -13.44 -16.75 3.30
C ASP A 25 -11.94 -16.66 3.00
N ALA A 26 -11.52 -16.18 1.82
CA ALA A 26 -10.11 -16.00 1.49
C ALA A 26 -9.82 -14.58 0.94
N PRO A 27 -8.82 -13.86 1.46
CA PRO A 27 -8.40 -12.60 0.85
C PRO A 27 -7.83 -12.89 -0.55
N THR A 28 -8.55 -12.41 -1.56
CA THR A 28 -8.15 -12.50 -2.97
C THR A 28 -7.85 -11.11 -3.50
N PHE A 29 -6.96 -11.03 -4.48
CA PHE A 29 -6.46 -9.78 -5.00
C PHE A 29 -6.55 -9.71 -6.52
N SER A 30 -6.79 -8.52 -7.04
CA SER A 30 -6.73 -8.23 -8.47
C SER A 30 -5.29 -8.21 -8.97
N SER A 31 -5.12 -8.47 -10.28
CA SER A 31 -3.81 -8.36 -10.93
C SER A 31 -3.23 -6.95 -10.77
N PRO A 32 -1.89 -6.84 -10.63
CA PRO A 32 -1.21 -5.57 -10.34
C PRO A 32 -1.46 -4.52 -11.42
N VAL A 33 -1.97 -3.36 -11.01
CA VAL A 33 -2.16 -2.20 -11.88
C VAL A 33 -1.12 -1.15 -11.53
N LYS A 34 -0.44 -0.63 -12.55
CA LYS A 34 0.55 0.42 -12.37
C LYS A 34 -0.14 1.74 -12.03
N ARG A 35 0.22 2.33 -10.89
CA ARG A 35 -0.26 3.62 -10.40
C ARG A 35 0.88 4.53 -10.01
N ARG A 36 0.58 5.81 -9.79
CA ARG A 36 1.57 6.80 -9.37
C ARG A 36 1.19 7.40 -8.03
N LEU A 37 2.05 7.21 -7.03
CA LEU A 37 1.87 7.77 -5.70
C LEU A 37 3.03 8.71 -5.37
N SER A 38 2.71 9.80 -4.67
CA SER A 38 3.73 10.66 -4.08
C SER A 38 4.03 10.19 -2.67
N TYR A 39 5.30 9.93 -2.36
CA TYR A 39 5.70 9.55 -1.01
C TYR A 39 6.26 10.78 -0.31
N THR A 40 5.82 11.01 0.92
CA THR A 40 6.52 11.95 1.82
C THR A 40 7.20 11.10 2.88
N SER A 41 8.54 11.14 2.93
CA SER A 41 9.28 10.52 4.01
C SER A 41 8.79 11.11 5.34
N VAL A 42 8.22 10.26 6.20
CA VAL A 42 7.87 10.63 7.56
C VAL A 42 9.20 10.72 8.32
N SER A 43 9.52 11.89 8.88
CA SER A 43 10.74 12.03 9.70
C SER A 43 10.67 11.07 10.89
N SER A 44 11.81 10.46 11.20
CA SER A 44 12.00 9.35 12.14
C SER A 44 11.39 9.54 13.54
N GLU A 45 11.03 10.77 13.93
CA GLU A 45 10.38 11.07 15.20
C GLU A 45 8.93 10.56 15.31
N MET A 46 8.24 10.30 14.19
CA MET A 46 6.87 9.76 14.22
C MET A 46 6.83 8.22 14.33
N LEU A 47 7.97 7.55 14.16
CA LEU A 47 8.12 6.08 14.30
C LEU A 47 8.29 5.64 15.76
N LEU A 48 8.52 6.57 16.69
CA LEU A 48 8.83 6.28 18.10
C LEU A 48 7.59 6.01 18.98
N THR A 49 6.36 6.15 18.47
CA THR A 49 5.14 5.99 19.28
C THR A 49 4.69 4.54 19.50
N THR A 50 5.34 3.55 18.87
CA THR A 50 4.92 2.14 18.96
C THR A 50 6.06 1.26 19.46
N ALA A 51 6.64 1.63 20.60
CA ALA A 51 7.61 0.80 21.31
C ALA A 51 6.89 -0.42 21.92
N GLY A 52 6.82 -1.53 21.17
CA GLY A 52 6.29 -2.79 21.69
C GLY A 52 6.12 -3.92 20.68
N GLU A 53 5.96 -3.63 19.39
CA GLU A 53 5.81 -4.67 18.36
C GLU A 53 6.99 -4.64 17.40
N ALA A 54 7.44 -5.81 16.96
CA ALA A 54 8.53 -5.99 16.00
C ALA A 54 8.42 -5.00 14.83
N SER A 55 9.57 -4.49 14.37
CA SER A 55 9.74 -3.31 13.50
C SER A 55 9.03 -3.40 12.14
N LYS A 56 7.70 -3.29 12.15
CA LYS A 56 6.90 -3.13 10.94
C LYS A 56 7.23 -1.78 10.32
N ARG A 57 7.60 -1.80 9.03
CA ARG A 57 7.93 -0.58 8.29
C ARG A 57 6.64 0.12 7.89
N TYR A 58 6.43 1.35 8.36
CA TYR A 58 5.31 2.17 7.92
C TYR A 58 5.76 3.18 6.85
N LEU A 59 4.95 3.37 5.81
CA LEU A 59 5.14 4.42 4.81
C LEU A 59 3.88 5.28 4.71
N LYS A 60 4.07 6.59 4.53
CA LYS A 60 2.97 7.51 4.25
C LYS A 60 3.04 7.97 2.80
N ALA A 61 2.01 7.66 2.04
CA ALA A 61 1.80 8.17 0.71
C ALA A 61 0.76 9.30 0.73
N ARG A 62 0.85 10.18 -0.26
CA ARG A 62 -0.09 11.24 -0.54
C ARG A 62 -0.50 11.17 -1.99
N GLN A 63 -1.78 11.38 -2.20
CA GLN A 63 -2.40 11.48 -3.51
C GLN A 63 -3.18 12.79 -3.58
N ASN A 64 -3.30 13.38 -4.77
CA ASN A 64 -4.19 14.52 -4.93
C ASN A 64 -5.63 14.05 -4.69
N ALA A 65 -6.44 14.84 -3.96
CA ALA A 65 -7.83 14.49 -3.69
C ALA A 65 -8.69 14.39 -4.97
N PHE A 66 -8.20 14.93 -6.09
CA PHE A 66 -8.86 14.90 -7.39
C PHE A 66 -8.35 13.79 -8.32
N ASP A 67 -7.39 12.95 -7.90
CA ASP A 67 -6.97 11.80 -8.70
C ASP A 67 -8.08 10.72 -8.69
N GLU A 68 -8.27 10.04 -9.82
CA GLU A 68 -9.32 9.01 -9.98
C GLU A 68 -8.95 7.68 -9.32
N ASP A 69 -7.66 7.43 -9.07
CA ASP A 69 -7.18 6.20 -8.44
C ASP A 69 -7.70 6.10 -7.00
N THR A 70 -8.46 5.06 -6.69
CA THR A 70 -9.01 4.82 -5.35
C THR A 70 -8.21 3.77 -4.58
N TYR A 71 -8.05 3.97 -3.28
CA TYR A 71 -7.39 3.03 -2.39
C TYR A 71 -8.33 2.67 -1.24
N ALA A 72 -8.29 1.42 -0.80
CA ALA A 72 -9.08 0.90 0.30
C ALA A 72 -8.20 0.14 1.30
N GLU A 73 -8.67 0.03 2.53
CA GLU A 73 -7.98 -0.73 3.57
C GLU A 73 -7.92 -2.23 3.21
N GLY A 74 -6.77 -2.84 3.44
CA GLY A 74 -6.48 -4.23 3.08
C GLY A 74 -6.01 -4.44 1.64
N ASP A 75 -6.02 -3.40 0.79
CA ASP A 75 -5.37 -3.46 -0.52
C ASP A 75 -3.85 -3.64 -0.39
N ARG A 76 -3.21 -4.16 -1.43
CA ARG A 76 -1.78 -4.47 -1.41
C ARG A 76 -1.01 -3.70 -2.47
N LEU A 77 0.25 -3.36 -2.17
CA LEU A 77 1.11 -2.61 -3.08
C LEU A 77 2.52 -3.19 -3.16
N TYR A 78 3.06 -3.16 -4.38
CA TYR A 78 4.49 -3.29 -4.66
C TYR A 78 5.11 -1.89 -4.68
N VAL A 79 5.79 -1.51 -3.60
CA VAL A 79 6.44 -0.19 -3.45
C VAL A 79 7.92 -0.28 -3.77
N TYR A 80 8.62 -1.31 -3.27
CA TYR A 80 10.03 -1.57 -3.56
C TYR A 80 10.27 -2.79 -4.44
N SER A 81 9.35 -3.75 -4.44
CA SER A 81 9.40 -4.93 -5.29
C SER A 81 8.76 -4.68 -6.66
N THR A 82 9.02 -5.58 -7.60
CA THR A 82 8.34 -5.63 -8.90
C THR A 82 7.39 -6.83 -8.88
N PRO A 83 6.18 -6.72 -9.46
CA PRO A 83 5.29 -7.87 -9.53
C PRO A 83 5.90 -9.07 -10.27
N PRO A 84 5.60 -10.30 -9.84
CA PRO A 84 6.06 -11.50 -10.54
C PRO A 84 5.45 -11.60 -11.95
N GLN A 85 6.09 -12.36 -12.83
CA GLN A 85 5.56 -12.60 -14.18
C GLN A 85 4.22 -13.37 -14.16
N THR A 86 4.07 -14.30 -13.22
CA THR A 86 2.83 -15.03 -12.98
C THR A 86 2.19 -14.50 -11.70
N PHE A 87 0.95 -14.00 -11.82
CA PHE A 87 0.19 -13.47 -10.70
C PHE A 87 -0.62 -14.56 -9.99
N ASP A 88 -0.47 -14.67 -8.68
CA ASP A 88 -1.32 -15.49 -7.81
C ASP A 88 -2.29 -14.59 -7.01
N PRO A 89 -3.61 -14.67 -7.27
CA PRO A 89 -4.61 -13.88 -6.56
C PRO A 89 -4.67 -14.10 -5.05
N LEU A 90 -4.25 -15.26 -4.54
CA LEU A 90 -4.26 -15.56 -3.10
C LEU A 90 -2.96 -15.09 -2.42
N ASN A 91 -1.88 -15.05 -3.16
CA ASN A 91 -0.58 -14.60 -2.67
C ASN A 91 0.14 -13.71 -3.69
N PRO A 92 -0.24 -12.43 -3.79
CA PRO A 92 0.37 -11.52 -4.75
C PRO A 92 1.87 -11.30 -4.49
N GLY A 93 2.36 -11.45 -3.25
CA GLY A 93 3.78 -11.19 -2.94
C GLY A 93 4.15 -9.70 -2.85
N CYS A 94 3.16 -8.85 -2.58
CA CYS A 94 3.35 -7.42 -2.30
C CYS A 94 4.17 -7.19 -1.01
N ASP A 95 4.91 -6.07 -0.95
CA ASP A 95 5.70 -5.67 0.21
C ASP A 95 4.93 -4.79 1.21
N PHE A 96 3.79 -4.22 0.81
CA PHE A 96 2.95 -3.37 1.67
C PHE A 96 1.46 -3.68 1.58
N GLU A 97 0.76 -3.39 2.68
CA GLU A 97 -0.71 -3.34 2.79
C GLU A 97 -1.16 -1.92 3.14
N VAL A 98 -2.30 -1.49 2.57
CA VAL A 98 -2.97 -0.25 2.96
C VAL A 98 -3.66 -0.44 4.31
N ARG A 99 -3.22 0.30 5.32
CA ARG A 99 -3.79 0.23 6.68
C ARG A 99 -4.83 1.28 6.96
N SER A 100 -4.69 2.46 6.37
CA SER A 100 -5.72 3.49 6.46
C SER A 100 -5.66 4.44 5.28
N VAL A 101 -6.82 4.96 4.92
CA VAL A 101 -6.99 5.99 3.88
C VAL A 101 -7.73 7.16 4.51
N ASN A 102 -7.04 8.29 4.62
CA ASN A 102 -7.53 9.50 5.27
C ASN A 102 -7.77 10.57 4.21
N PRO A 103 -9.01 10.73 3.72
CA PRO A 103 -9.33 11.76 2.75
C PRO A 103 -9.23 13.15 3.38
N GLY A 104 -8.54 14.06 2.70
CA GLY A 104 -8.42 15.46 3.08
C GLY A 104 -8.88 16.38 1.93
N PHE A 105 -9.06 17.67 2.24
CA PHE A 105 -9.60 18.63 1.27
C PHE A 105 -8.74 18.80 0.00
N ARG A 106 -7.41 18.69 0.11
CA ARG A 106 -6.48 18.82 -1.03
C ARG A 106 -5.75 17.53 -1.39
N TYR A 107 -5.63 16.63 -0.44
CA TYR A 107 -4.87 15.41 -0.60
C TYR A 107 -5.47 14.30 0.25
N THR A 108 -5.39 13.08 -0.27
CA THR A 108 -5.67 11.86 0.49
C THR A 108 -4.36 11.33 1.04
N GLU A 109 -4.32 11.08 2.35
CA GLU A 109 -3.17 10.46 3.00
C GLU A 109 -3.40 8.95 3.14
N ILE A 110 -2.46 8.15 2.66
CA ILE A 110 -2.54 6.69 2.66
C ILE A 110 -1.41 6.17 3.56
N LEU A 111 -1.77 5.41 4.59
CA LEU A 111 -0.82 4.73 5.46
C LEU A 111 -0.62 3.31 4.96
N LEU A 112 0.64 2.94 4.74
CA LEU A 112 1.05 1.62 4.33
C LEU A 112 1.84 0.95 5.46
N GLU A 113 1.61 -0.35 5.65
CA GLU A 113 2.37 -1.21 6.58
C GLU A 113 3.09 -2.30 5.81
N GLY A 114 4.36 -2.52 6.13
CA GLY A 114 5.19 -3.54 5.52
C GLY A 114 4.69 -4.93 5.88
N LEU A 115 4.53 -5.78 4.88
CA LEU A 115 4.09 -7.18 5.02
C LEU A 115 5.24 -8.15 5.30
N VAL A 116 6.48 -7.69 5.14
CA VAL A 116 7.68 -8.50 5.37
C VAL A 116 8.40 -7.98 6.62
N ASP A 117 8.57 -8.86 7.62
CA ASP A 117 9.45 -8.58 8.75
C ASP A 117 10.89 -8.50 8.24
N TYR A 118 11.46 -7.29 8.26
CA TYR A 118 12.89 -7.13 8.08
C TYR A 118 13.58 -7.39 9.42
N SER A 119 13.61 -8.64 9.86
CA SER A 119 14.64 -9.09 10.81
C SER A 119 15.96 -9.09 10.04
N GLY A 120 16.81 -8.10 10.35
CA GLY A 120 18.13 -7.97 9.73
C GLY A 120 18.90 -9.29 9.81
N THR A 121 19.29 -9.79 8.64
CA THR A 121 20.39 -10.75 8.49
C THR A 121 21.68 -10.00 8.22
#